data_AF-A0A8J3X8F4-F1
#
_entry.id   AF-A0A8J3X8F4-F1
#
_cell.length_a   1.000
_cell.length_b   1.000
_cell.length_c   1.000
_cell.angle_alpha   90.00
_cell.angle_beta   90.00
_cell.angle_gamma   90.00
#
_symmetry.space_group_name_H-M   'P 1'
#
loop_
_entity.id
_entity.type
_entity.pdbx_description
1 polymer ?
#
loop_
_entity_poly.entity_id
_entity_poly.type
_entity_poly.pdbx_seq_one_letter_code
_entity_poly.pdbx_strand_id
1 'polypeptide(L)'
;MLPQPALSCQSLACRAGGREVVKDISLEIMPGERVAIMGPSGSGKTTLLTTLGGLIPPAAGRVLVGSVPLDEQPSLRRNLTLVFQSYGLVSLLTAAENVEVALRAAGRTPRDAIAETAQVLDRMRLTAYADHLIEELSGGQQQRVAVARALALAPSVILADEPTAEQDKVNRVLVLEALMAAPAALVVATHDPEVADRCDRVVELRSTAGVP
;
A
#
# COMPACT_ATOMS: atom_id res chain seq x y z
N MET A 1 11.09 -5.34 27.29
CA MET A 1 10.37 -6.15 26.31
C MET A 1 10.80 -5.66 24.94
N LEU A 2 11.34 -6.50 24.06
CA LEU A 2 11.76 -6.06 22.73
C LEU A 2 10.53 -5.55 21.95
N PRO A 3 10.66 -4.47 21.17
CA PRO A 3 9.55 -3.98 20.37
C PRO A 3 9.11 -5.06 19.36
N GLN A 4 7.80 -5.24 19.21
CA GLN A 4 7.24 -6.21 18.27
C GLN A 4 7.04 -5.57 16.88
N PRO A 5 7.31 -6.29 15.78
CA PRO A 5 7.02 -5.82 14.43
C PRO A 5 5.52 -5.56 14.23
N ALA A 6 5.17 -4.53 13.46
CA ALA A 6 3.79 -4.29 13.03
C ALA A 6 3.36 -5.33 11.99
N LEU A 7 4.28 -5.71 11.11
CA LEU A 7 4.11 -6.72 10.07
C LEU A 7 5.41 -7.50 9.92
N SER A 8 5.32 -8.81 9.73
CA SER A 8 6.49 -9.63 9.41
C SER A 8 6.13 -10.79 8.49
N CYS A 9 7.14 -11.36 7.85
CA CYS A 9 7.03 -12.62 7.15
C CYS A 9 8.23 -13.52 7.45
N GLN A 10 8.01 -14.84 7.37
CA GLN A 10 8.99 -15.87 7.69
C GLN A 10 9.05 -16.87 6.54
N SER A 11 10.24 -17.00 5.92
CA SER A 11 10.52 -17.87 4.77
C SER A 11 9.45 -17.81 3.67
N LEU A 12 9.01 -16.58 3.36
CA LEU A 12 7.91 -16.31 2.46
C LEU A 12 8.31 -16.62 1.01
N ALA A 13 7.48 -17.42 0.33
CA ALA A 13 7.55 -17.60 -1.11
C ALA A 13 6.24 -17.11 -1.77
N CYS A 14 6.35 -16.45 -2.91
CA CYS A 14 5.19 -15.90 -3.64
C CYS A 14 5.15 -16.41 -5.08
N ARG A 15 3.94 -16.62 -5.61
CA ARG A 15 3.72 -17.03 -7.00
C ARG A 15 2.92 -15.98 -7.77
N ALA A 16 3.30 -15.77 -9.02
CA ALA A 16 2.55 -14.99 -10.00
C ALA A 16 2.45 -15.78 -11.30
N GLY A 17 1.24 -15.91 -11.86
CA GLY A 17 1.02 -16.68 -13.10
C GLY A 17 1.49 -18.14 -13.01
N GLY A 18 1.38 -18.76 -11.83
CA GLY A 18 1.83 -20.14 -11.58
C GLY A 18 3.35 -20.32 -11.40
N ARG A 19 4.15 -19.26 -11.54
CA ARG A 19 5.60 -19.29 -11.33
C ARG A 19 5.99 -18.64 -10.02
N GLU A 20 7.01 -19.18 -9.38
CA GLU A 20 7.57 -18.61 -8.15
C GLU A 20 8.44 -17.40 -8.48
N VAL A 21 8.01 -16.23 -8.01
CA VAL A 21 8.67 -14.94 -8.30
C VAL A 21 9.48 -14.42 -7.11
N VAL A 22 9.14 -14.83 -5.90
CA VAL A 22 9.82 -14.48 -4.65
C VAL A 22 10.07 -15.75 -3.85
N LYS A 23 11.28 -15.90 -3.29
CA LYS A 23 11.73 -17.12 -2.61
C LYS A 23 12.37 -16.79 -1.27
N ASP A 24 11.95 -17.51 -0.24
CA ASP A 24 12.56 -17.54 1.10
C ASP A 24 12.90 -16.15 1.66
N ILE A 25 11.92 -15.24 1.64
CA ILE A 25 12.09 -13.91 2.24
C ILE A 25 11.60 -13.93 3.68
N SER A 26 12.47 -13.49 4.59
CA SER A 26 12.08 -13.13 5.95
C SER A 26 12.32 -11.63 6.15
N LEU A 27 11.28 -10.93 6.60
CA LEU A 27 11.29 -9.49 6.75
C LEU A 27 10.45 -9.12 7.96
N GLU A 28 10.95 -8.20 8.77
CA GLU A 28 10.22 -7.59 9.90
C GLU A 28 10.10 -6.10 9.64
N ILE A 29 8.91 -5.53 9.81
CA ILE A 29 8.61 -4.11 9.65
C ILE A 29 8.17 -3.57 11.00
N MET A 30 8.94 -2.66 11.57
CA MET A 30 8.67 -2.06 12.87
C MET A 30 7.55 -1.01 12.76
N PRO A 31 6.79 -0.76 13.85
CA PRO A 31 5.81 0.33 13.87
C PRO A 31 6.45 1.67 13.47
N GLY A 32 5.85 2.36 12.49
CA GLY A 32 6.33 3.64 11.98
C GLY A 32 7.53 3.57 11.01
N GLU A 33 8.14 2.40 10.80
CA GLU A 33 9.30 2.24 9.90
C GLU A 33 8.93 2.51 8.44
N ARG A 34 9.87 3.11 7.70
CA ARG A 34 9.81 3.32 6.24
C ARG A 34 10.74 2.32 5.56
N VAL A 35 10.19 1.42 4.78
CA VAL A 35 10.96 0.40 4.06
C VAL A 35 10.72 0.53 2.56
N ALA A 36 11.79 0.71 1.79
CA ALA A 36 11.73 0.60 0.34
C ALA A 36 12.00 -0.84 -0.09
N ILE A 37 11.16 -1.39 -0.95
CA ILE A 37 11.41 -2.64 -1.67
C ILE A 37 11.81 -2.28 -3.10
N MET A 38 13.08 -2.47 -3.42
CA MET A 38 13.64 -2.17 -4.74
C MET A 38 13.91 -3.43 -5.53
N GLY A 39 14.04 -3.30 -6.85
CA GLY A 39 14.41 -4.39 -7.74
C GLY A 39 13.90 -4.14 -9.16
N PRO A 40 14.41 -4.89 -10.16
CA PRO A 40 14.02 -4.71 -11.55
C PRO A 40 12.53 -4.99 -11.78
N SER A 41 11.99 -4.52 -12.90
CA SER A 41 10.64 -4.89 -13.34
C SER A 41 10.51 -6.42 -13.42
N GLY A 42 9.41 -6.96 -12.88
CA GLY A 42 9.19 -8.40 -12.82
C GLY A 42 9.90 -9.15 -11.68
N SER A 43 10.63 -8.46 -10.78
CA SER A 43 11.25 -9.10 -9.60
C SER A 43 10.27 -9.60 -8.53
N GLY A 44 8.96 -9.37 -8.72
CA GLY A 44 7.93 -9.82 -7.79
C GLY A 44 7.56 -8.83 -6.68
N LYS A 45 7.98 -7.55 -6.75
CA LYS A 45 7.61 -6.49 -5.76
C LYS A 45 6.10 -6.44 -5.50
N THR A 46 5.30 -6.24 -6.54
CA THR A 46 3.83 -6.22 -6.46
C THR A 46 3.28 -7.49 -5.84
N THR A 47 3.81 -8.65 -6.22
CA THR A 47 3.37 -9.95 -5.68
C THR A 47 3.71 -10.07 -4.19
N LEU A 48 4.91 -9.65 -3.78
CA LEU A 48 5.32 -9.61 -2.39
C LEU A 48 4.39 -8.70 -1.56
N LEU A 49 4.16 -7.46 -1.99
CA LEU A 49 3.24 -6.54 -1.31
C LEU A 49 1.83 -7.13 -1.21
N THR A 50 1.32 -7.70 -2.29
CA THR A 50 -0.02 -8.29 -2.32
C THR A 50 -0.14 -9.50 -1.39
N THR A 51 0.91 -10.33 -1.28
CA THR A 51 0.97 -11.45 -0.33
C THR A 51 1.10 -10.95 1.11
N LEU A 52 1.95 -9.95 1.38
CA LEU A 52 2.08 -9.32 2.69
C LEU A 52 0.78 -8.68 3.17
N GLY A 53 0.00 -8.08 2.26
CA GLY A 53 -1.33 -7.55 2.56
C GLY A 53 -2.42 -8.62 2.69
N GLY A 54 -2.08 -9.90 2.50
CA GLY A 54 -2.99 -11.03 2.66
C GLY A 54 -4.02 -11.20 1.54
N LEU A 55 -3.86 -10.56 0.38
CA LEU A 55 -4.80 -10.71 -0.73
C LEU A 55 -4.53 -11.95 -1.57
N ILE A 56 -3.27 -12.36 -1.67
CA ILE A 56 -2.87 -13.61 -2.29
C ILE A 56 -2.20 -14.47 -1.21
N PRO A 57 -2.60 -15.74 -1.03
CA PRO A 57 -1.95 -16.60 -0.05
C PRO A 57 -0.48 -16.85 -0.44
N PRO A 58 0.43 -16.97 0.54
CA PRO A 58 1.80 -17.35 0.25
C PRO A 58 1.87 -18.76 -0.33
N ALA A 59 2.87 -19.01 -1.19
CA ALA A 59 3.16 -20.35 -1.71
C ALA A 59 3.90 -21.22 -0.68
N ALA A 60 4.67 -20.58 0.20
CA ALA A 60 5.30 -21.16 1.38
C ALA A 60 5.59 -20.05 2.40
N GLY A 61 5.86 -20.43 3.64
CA GLY A 61 6.05 -19.49 4.74
C GLY A 61 4.74 -18.86 5.19
N ARG A 62 4.84 -17.79 5.99
CA ARG A 62 3.67 -17.11 6.56
C ARG A 62 3.89 -15.63 6.74
N VAL A 63 2.78 -14.89 6.84
CA VAL A 63 2.73 -13.47 7.15
C VAL A 63 2.11 -13.30 8.53
N LEU A 64 2.69 -12.47 9.38
CA LEU A 64 2.20 -12.18 10.71
C LEU A 64 1.93 -10.68 10.86
N VAL A 65 0.83 -10.33 11.52
CA VAL A 65 0.52 -8.96 11.96
C VAL A 65 0.68 -8.93 13.47
N GLY A 66 1.66 -8.16 13.97
CA GLY A 66 2.17 -8.38 15.31
C GLY A 66 2.79 -9.78 15.44
N SER A 67 2.30 -10.55 16.42
CA SER A 67 2.72 -11.94 16.64
C SER A 67 1.74 -12.98 16.09
N VAL A 68 0.67 -12.56 15.40
CA VAL A 68 -0.42 -13.46 14.99
C VAL A 68 -0.35 -13.73 13.49
N PRO A 69 -0.33 -15.01 13.06
CA PRO A 69 -0.42 -15.36 11.65
C PRO A 69 -1.71 -14.85 11.00
N LEU A 70 -1.57 -14.25 9.82
CA LEU A 70 -2.68 -13.59 9.12
C LEU A 70 -3.72 -14.57 8.57
N ASP A 71 -3.32 -15.80 8.28
CA ASP A 71 -4.19 -16.90 7.85
C ASP A 71 -5.02 -17.49 9.00
N GLU A 72 -4.46 -17.51 10.21
CA GLU A 72 -5.18 -17.89 11.43
C GLU A 72 -6.20 -16.82 11.85
N GLN A 73 -5.89 -15.53 11.64
CA GLN A 73 -6.79 -14.43 11.97
C GLN A 73 -6.95 -13.41 10.81
N PRO A 74 -7.76 -13.73 9.79
CA PRO A 74 -7.95 -12.86 8.62
C PRO A 74 -8.51 -11.46 8.92
N SER A 75 -9.18 -11.29 10.07
CA SER A 75 -9.69 -9.97 10.51
C SER A 75 -8.59 -8.94 10.77
N LEU A 76 -7.33 -9.38 10.95
CA LEU A 76 -6.18 -8.50 11.09
C LEU A 76 -5.82 -7.74 9.80
N ARG A 77 -6.35 -8.16 8.65
CA ARG A 77 -6.20 -7.42 7.38
C ARG A 77 -6.68 -5.98 7.46
N ARG A 78 -7.61 -5.66 8.35
CA ARG A 78 -8.08 -4.28 8.60
C ARG A 78 -6.98 -3.34 9.11
N ASN A 79 -5.89 -3.89 9.65
CA ASN A 79 -4.74 -3.11 10.12
C ASN A 79 -3.75 -2.80 8.98
N LEU A 80 -3.97 -3.38 7.79
CA LEU A 80 -3.13 -3.24 6.62
C LEU A 80 -3.91 -2.48 5.54
N THR A 81 -3.22 -1.72 4.71
CA THR A 81 -3.83 -1.15 3.51
C THR A 81 -2.87 -1.18 2.34
N LEU A 82 -3.40 -1.53 1.16
CA LEU A 82 -2.66 -1.58 -0.09
C LEU A 82 -3.02 -0.39 -0.98
N VAL A 83 -1.99 0.25 -1.54
CA VAL A 83 -2.11 1.20 -2.66
C VAL A 83 -1.54 0.52 -3.89
N PHE A 84 -2.40 0.15 -4.84
CA PHE A 84 -2.01 -0.54 -6.06
C PHE A 84 -1.59 0.40 -7.18
N GLN A 85 -0.75 -0.12 -8.07
CA GLN A 85 -0.46 0.52 -9.36
C GLN A 85 -1.73 0.67 -10.24
N SER A 86 -2.68 -0.28 -10.19
CA SER A 86 -3.99 -0.18 -10.85
C SER A 86 -5.06 0.54 -10.00
N TYR A 87 -4.63 1.21 -8.92
CA TYR A 87 -5.41 2.04 -7.98
C TYR A 87 -6.48 1.30 -7.15
N GLY A 88 -7.00 0.18 -7.62
CA GLY A 88 -8.06 -0.58 -6.95
C GLY A 88 -9.30 0.26 -6.63
N LEU A 89 -9.60 1.25 -7.48
CA LEU A 89 -10.75 2.13 -7.36
C LEU A 89 -11.94 1.52 -8.10
N VAL A 90 -13.15 1.78 -7.60
CA VAL A 90 -14.39 1.36 -8.23
C VAL A 90 -14.77 2.42 -9.26
N SER A 91 -14.73 2.05 -10.55
CA SER A 91 -14.95 2.99 -11.66
C SER A 91 -16.33 3.63 -11.67
N LEU A 92 -17.33 2.92 -11.14
CA LEU A 92 -18.73 3.37 -11.05
C LEU A 92 -18.99 4.38 -9.92
N LEU A 93 -17.99 4.68 -9.09
CA LEU A 93 -18.10 5.58 -7.95
C LEU A 93 -17.28 6.85 -8.20
N THR A 94 -17.66 7.94 -7.53
CA THR A 94 -16.87 9.17 -7.52
C THR A 94 -15.59 9.04 -6.70
N ALA A 95 -14.71 10.04 -6.79
CA ALA A 95 -13.54 10.15 -5.93
C ALA A 95 -13.91 10.11 -4.43
N ALA A 96 -14.93 10.87 -4.02
CA ALA A 96 -15.41 10.90 -2.64
C ALA A 96 -16.02 9.55 -2.23
N GLU A 97 -16.89 8.97 -3.06
CA GLU A 97 -17.54 7.69 -2.75
C GLU A 97 -16.52 6.55 -2.59
N ASN A 98 -15.44 6.55 -3.38
CA ASN A 98 -14.35 5.56 -3.24
C ASN A 98 -13.68 5.61 -1.85
N VAL A 99 -13.57 6.80 -1.26
CA VAL A 99 -13.02 6.98 0.10
C VAL A 99 -14.07 6.64 1.16
N GLU A 100 -15.29 7.18 0.99
CA GLU A 100 -16.38 7.02 1.96
C GLU A 100 -16.79 5.57 2.15
N VAL A 101 -16.91 4.79 1.08
CA VAL A 101 -17.27 3.37 1.16
C VAL A 101 -16.25 2.60 2.00
N ALA A 102 -14.95 2.90 1.85
CA ALA A 102 -13.90 2.27 2.65
C ALA A 102 -14.00 2.65 4.13
N LEU A 103 -14.22 3.93 4.44
CA LEU A 103 -14.39 4.41 5.82
C LEU A 103 -15.63 3.79 6.50
N ARG A 104 -16.75 3.70 5.78
CA ARG A 104 -17.98 3.07 6.28
C ARG A 104 -17.78 1.57 6.51
N ALA A 105 -17.09 0.88 5.61
CA ALA A 105 -16.72 -0.52 5.81
C ALA A 105 -15.79 -0.73 7.02
N ALA A 106 -14.98 0.28 7.36
CA ALA A 106 -14.17 0.32 8.58
C ALA A 106 -14.96 0.75 9.85
N GLY A 107 -16.27 0.95 9.75
CA GLY A 107 -17.17 1.22 10.88
C GLY A 107 -17.39 2.70 11.19
N ARG A 108 -16.98 3.64 10.32
CA ARG A 108 -17.31 5.06 10.50
C ARG A 108 -18.79 5.33 10.27
N THR A 109 -19.35 6.27 11.04
CA THR A 109 -20.70 6.77 10.78
C THR A 109 -20.72 7.50 9.42
N PRO A 110 -21.89 7.62 8.76
CA PRO A 110 -21.96 8.37 7.49
C PRO A 110 -21.45 9.81 7.62
N ARG A 111 -21.75 10.47 8.74
CA ARG A 111 -21.31 11.85 9.00
C ARG A 111 -19.78 11.94 9.11
N ASP A 112 -19.17 11.03 9.87
CA ASP A 112 -17.71 11.03 10.05
C ASP A 112 -17.01 10.65 8.75
N ALA A 113 -17.54 9.67 8.00
CA ALA A 113 -16.99 9.27 6.71
C ALA A 113 -16.95 10.44 5.72
N ILE A 114 -18.03 11.23 5.59
CA ILE A 114 -18.09 12.41 4.73
C ILE A 114 -17.04 13.46 5.17
N ALA A 115 -16.96 13.73 6.48
CA ALA A 115 -16.04 14.73 7.02
C ALA A 115 -14.57 14.32 6.84
N GLU A 116 -14.22 13.07 7.14
CA GLU A 116 -12.89 12.50 6.96
C GLU A 116 -12.51 12.45 5.47
N THR A 117 -13.44 12.07 4.59
CA THR A 117 -13.25 12.09 3.12
C THR A 117 -12.88 13.48 2.62
N ALA A 118 -13.63 14.51 3.01
CA ALA A 118 -13.34 15.88 2.60
C ALA A 118 -11.94 16.33 3.02
N GLN A 119 -11.51 15.97 4.24
CA GLN A 119 -10.17 16.29 4.75
C GLN A 119 -9.06 15.60 3.94
N VAL A 120 -9.19 14.31 3.64
CA VAL A 120 -8.14 13.60 2.90
C VAL A 120 -8.09 13.99 1.42
N LEU A 121 -9.23 14.29 0.79
CA LEU A 121 -9.26 14.80 -0.58
C LEU A 121 -8.65 16.19 -0.67
N ASP A 122 -8.91 17.06 0.30
CA ASP A 122 -8.30 18.40 0.35
C ASP A 122 -6.79 18.33 0.51
N ARG A 123 -6.30 17.49 1.43
CA ARG A 123 -4.86 17.20 1.58
C ARG A 123 -4.22 16.70 0.29
N MET A 124 -4.98 16.00 -0.56
CA MET A 124 -4.52 15.51 -1.85
C MET A 124 -4.80 16.46 -3.01
N ARG A 125 -5.29 17.68 -2.77
CA ARG A 125 -5.68 18.66 -3.80
C ARG A 125 -6.70 18.08 -4.79
N LEU A 126 -7.70 17.40 -4.25
CA LEU A 126 -8.78 16.73 -4.99
C LEU A 126 -10.17 17.26 -4.68
N THR A 127 -10.30 18.33 -3.87
CA THR A 127 -11.60 18.91 -3.48
C THR A 127 -12.49 19.24 -4.68
N ALA A 128 -11.93 19.85 -5.74
CA ALA A 128 -12.69 20.18 -6.95
C ALA A 128 -13.11 18.95 -7.79
N TYR A 129 -12.54 17.78 -7.49
CA TYR A 129 -12.76 16.53 -8.20
C TYR A 129 -13.55 15.51 -7.38
N ALA A 130 -14.02 15.89 -6.18
CA ALA A 130 -14.67 14.98 -5.23
C ALA A 130 -15.87 14.23 -5.86
N ASP A 131 -16.67 14.94 -6.65
CA ASP A 131 -17.89 14.41 -7.28
C ASP A 131 -17.67 13.83 -8.69
N HIS A 132 -16.42 13.79 -9.17
CA HIS A 132 -16.11 13.20 -10.48
C HIS A 132 -15.99 11.68 -10.36
N LEU A 133 -16.52 10.96 -11.34
CA LEU A 133 -16.30 9.53 -11.50
C LEU A 133 -14.82 9.25 -11.74
N ILE A 134 -14.34 8.08 -11.30
CA ILE A 134 -12.93 7.70 -11.49
C ILE A 134 -12.51 7.74 -12.97
N GLU A 135 -13.42 7.39 -13.88
CA GLU A 135 -13.16 7.41 -15.33
C GLU A 135 -12.96 8.83 -15.90
N GLU A 136 -13.42 9.86 -15.18
CA GLU A 136 -13.26 11.27 -15.56
C GLU A 136 -11.94 11.86 -15.05
N LEU A 137 -11.23 11.13 -14.16
CA LEU A 137 -9.98 11.57 -13.56
C LEU A 137 -8.77 11.13 -14.38
N SER A 138 -7.72 11.96 -14.40
CA SER A 138 -6.40 11.58 -14.90
C SER A 138 -5.77 10.48 -14.04
N GLY A 139 -4.83 9.70 -14.59
CA GLY A 139 -4.13 8.65 -13.83
C GLY A 139 -3.49 9.16 -12.53
N GLY A 140 -2.84 10.33 -12.58
CA GLY A 140 -2.29 10.97 -11.39
C GLY A 140 -3.35 11.40 -10.35
N GLN A 141 -4.55 11.82 -10.78
CA GLN A 141 -5.66 12.10 -9.88
C GLN A 141 -6.21 10.81 -9.26
N GLN A 142 -6.40 9.74 -10.05
CA GLN A 142 -6.83 8.44 -9.55
C GLN A 142 -5.85 7.88 -8.51
N GLN A 143 -4.54 7.95 -8.78
CA GLN A 143 -3.53 7.53 -7.81
C GLN A 143 -3.61 8.33 -6.50
N ARG A 144 -3.83 9.66 -6.58
CA ARG A 144 -4.04 10.48 -5.39
C ARG A 144 -5.32 10.11 -4.62
N VAL A 145 -6.41 9.72 -5.29
CA VAL A 145 -7.61 9.18 -4.63
C VAL A 145 -7.29 7.87 -3.91
N ALA A 146 -6.54 6.96 -4.54
CA ALA A 146 -6.14 5.70 -3.92
C ALA A 146 -5.28 5.90 -2.66
N VAL A 147 -4.35 6.87 -2.69
CA VAL A 147 -3.56 7.26 -1.54
C VAL A 147 -4.43 7.93 -0.46
N ALA A 148 -5.34 8.85 -0.84
CA ALA A 148 -6.27 9.49 0.09
C ALA A 148 -7.09 8.44 0.86
N ARG A 149 -7.67 7.47 0.15
CA ARG A 149 -8.42 6.35 0.72
C ARG A 149 -7.57 5.55 1.70
N ALA A 150 -6.32 5.24 1.34
CA ALA A 150 -5.45 4.48 2.21
C ALA A 150 -5.08 5.21 3.50
N LEU A 151 -4.82 6.52 3.41
CA LEU A 151 -4.53 7.35 4.57
C LEU A 151 -5.75 7.56 5.48
N ALA A 152 -6.95 7.67 4.90
CA ALA A 152 -8.20 7.86 5.64
C ALA A 152 -8.48 6.69 6.60
N LEU A 153 -8.14 5.46 6.19
CA LEU A 153 -8.34 4.26 7.00
C LEU A 153 -7.45 4.21 8.26
N ALA A 154 -6.44 5.08 8.36
CA ALA A 154 -5.47 5.12 9.46
C ALA A 154 -4.93 3.71 9.85
N PRO A 155 -4.40 2.93 8.90
CA PRO A 155 -3.93 1.57 9.16
C PRO A 155 -2.66 1.57 10.02
N SER A 156 -2.30 0.41 10.55
CA SER A 156 -0.99 0.21 11.21
C SER A 156 0.14 0.08 10.18
N VAL A 157 -0.15 -0.44 8.99
CA VAL A 157 0.82 -0.59 7.90
C VAL A 157 0.21 -0.22 6.54
N ILE A 158 0.94 0.58 5.77
CA ILE A 158 0.63 0.92 4.38
C ILE A 158 1.62 0.19 3.48
N LEU A 159 1.10 -0.56 2.52
CA LEU A 159 1.86 -1.26 1.48
C LEU A 159 1.56 -0.56 0.15
N ALA A 160 2.53 0.20 -0.36
CA ALA A 160 2.33 1.06 -1.53
C ALA A 160 3.18 0.61 -2.71
N ASP A 161 2.53 0.29 -3.83
CA ASP A 161 3.19 -0.16 -5.05
C ASP A 161 3.25 0.98 -6.06
N GLU A 162 4.47 1.48 -6.30
CA GLU A 162 4.77 2.60 -7.20
C GLU A 162 3.85 3.82 -6.99
N PRO A 163 3.65 4.32 -5.74
CA PRO A 163 2.60 5.29 -5.41
C PRO A 163 2.80 6.68 -6.03
N THR A 164 3.93 6.93 -6.70
CA THR A 164 4.28 8.20 -7.33
C THR A 164 4.56 8.11 -8.82
N ALA A 165 4.38 6.94 -9.45
CA ALA A 165 4.80 6.71 -10.84
C ALA A 165 4.05 7.55 -11.89
N GLU A 166 2.81 7.93 -11.61
CA GLU A 166 1.91 8.61 -12.55
C GLU A 166 1.74 10.11 -12.21
N GLN A 167 2.59 10.63 -11.32
CA GLN A 167 2.53 12.02 -10.86
C GLN A 167 3.51 12.93 -11.60
N ASP A 168 3.08 14.16 -11.87
CA ASP A 168 4.02 15.24 -12.16
C ASP A 168 4.89 15.56 -10.93
N LYS A 169 5.94 16.36 -11.13
CA LYS A 169 6.91 16.70 -10.09
C LYS A 169 6.28 17.29 -8.82
N VAL A 170 5.24 18.13 -8.95
CA VAL A 170 4.61 18.81 -7.81
C VAL A 170 3.76 17.82 -7.02
N ASN A 171 2.93 17.03 -7.70
CA ASN A 171 2.05 16.07 -7.07
C ASN A 171 2.81 14.85 -6.53
N ARG A 172 3.95 14.49 -7.12
CA ARG A 172 4.86 13.47 -6.59
C ARG A 172 5.34 13.81 -5.19
N VAL A 173 5.80 15.05 -4.99
CA VAL A 173 6.23 15.54 -3.66
C VAL A 173 5.07 15.48 -2.67
N LEU A 174 3.89 15.97 -3.06
CA LEU A 174 2.68 15.94 -2.24
C LEU A 174 2.34 14.53 -1.74
N VAL A 175 2.28 13.55 -2.65
CA VAL A 175 1.93 12.16 -2.33
C VAL A 175 2.98 11.56 -1.40
N LEU A 176 4.26 11.75 -1.73
CA LEU A 176 5.36 11.18 -0.95
C LEU A 176 5.42 11.77 0.46
N GLU A 177 5.26 13.08 0.61
CA GLU A 177 5.19 13.72 1.93
C GLU A 177 4.01 13.22 2.75
N ALA A 178 2.84 13.07 2.14
CA ALA A 178 1.65 12.57 2.83
C ALA A 178 1.82 11.12 3.33
N LEU A 179 2.46 10.25 2.53
CA LEU A 179 2.77 8.88 2.92
C LEU A 179 3.85 8.84 4.02
N MET A 180 4.92 9.63 3.88
CA MET A 180 6.02 9.68 4.85
C MET A 180 5.62 10.28 6.20
N ALA A 181 4.61 11.16 6.22
CA ALA A 181 4.07 11.75 7.44
C ALA A 181 3.02 10.87 8.13
N ALA A 182 2.53 9.80 7.50
CA ALA A 182 1.50 8.94 8.08
C ALA A 182 2.04 8.17 9.30
N PRO A 183 1.34 8.09 10.45
CA PRO A 183 1.85 7.40 11.64
C PRO A 183 2.04 5.88 11.47
N ALA A 184 1.42 5.29 10.44
CA ALA A 184 1.56 3.88 10.07
C ALA A 184 3.01 3.53 9.74
N ALA A 185 3.40 2.24 9.80
CA ALA A 185 4.57 1.79 9.05
C ALA A 185 4.29 1.88 7.54
N LEU A 186 5.31 2.12 6.73
CA LEU A 186 5.18 2.24 5.27
C LEU A 186 6.17 1.32 4.58
N VAL A 187 5.66 0.46 3.69
CA VAL A 187 6.46 -0.32 2.76
C VAL A 187 6.17 0.16 1.35
N VAL A 188 7.16 0.73 0.67
CA VAL A 188 7.02 1.23 -0.70
C VAL A 188 7.79 0.33 -1.65
N ALA A 189 7.09 -0.32 -2.59
CA ALA A 189 7.75 -0.89 -3.75
C ALA A 189 8.01 0.21 -4.78
N THR A 190 9.28 0.40 -5.15
CA THR A 190 9.65 1.42 -6.13
C THR A 190 10.95 1.08 -6.85
N HIS A 191 11.13 1.64 -8.04
CA HIS A 191 12.42 1.69 -8.74
C HIS A 191 13.12 3.05 -8.62
N ASP A 192 12.52 4.01 -7.90
CA ASP A 192 13.01 5.37 -7.80
C ASP A 192 13.99 5.54 -6.63
N PRO A 193 15.28 5.87 -6.88
CA PRO A 193 16.26 6.06 -5.83
C PRO A 193 15.91 7.20 -4.87
N GLU A 194 15.27 8.28 -5.33
CA GLU A 194 14.93 9.41 -4.47
C GLU A 194 13.83 9.04 -3.45
N VAL A 195 12.94 8.11 -3.83
CA VAL A 195 11.94 7.57 -2.90
C VAL A 195 12.61 6.64 -1.89
N ALA A 196 13.54 5.80 -2.35
CA ALA A 196 14.28 4.88 -1.49
C ALA A 196 15.17 5.61 -0.46
N ASP A 197 15.80 6.72 -0.86
CA ASP A 197 16.65 7.56 0.02
C ASP A 197 15.87 8.22 1.16
N ARG A 198 14.53 8.29 1.07
CA ARG A 198 13.65 8.78 2.13
C ARG A 198 13.18 7.68 3.09
N CYS A 199 13.50 6.42 2.82
CA CYS A 199 13.16 5.30 3.69
C CYS A 199 14.28 5.03 4.70
N ASP A 200 13.91 4.48 5.86
CA ASP A 200 14.86 4.08 6.91
C ASP A 200 15.70 2.87 6.48
N ARG A 201 15.13 2.01 5.62
CA ARG A 201 15.76 0.79 5.13
C ARG A 201 15.36 0.46 3.70
N VAL A 202 16.30 -0.09 2.95
CA VAL A 202 16.10 -0.61 1.59
C VAL A 202 16.25 -2.13 1.60
N VAL A 203 15.31 -2.81 0.95
CA VAL A 203 15.32 -4.26 0.70
C VAL A 203 15.37 -4.47 -0.81
N GLU A 204 16.47 -5.06 -1.29
CA GLU A 204 16.62 -5.37 -2.71
C GLU A 204 16.10 -6.77 -3.05
N LEU A 205 15.09 -6.82 -3.92
CA LEU A 205 14.65 -8.05 -4.57
C LEU A 205 15.51 -8.34 -5.78
N ARG A 206 16.16 -9.50 -5.77
CA ARG A 206 16.84 -10.05 -6.94
C ARG A 206 15.81 -10.77 -7.82
N SER A 207 15.95 -10.61 -9.14
CA SER A 207 15.15 -11.40 -10.07
C SER A 207 15.46 -12.88 -9.89
N THR A 208 14.42 -13.69 -9.70
CA THR A 208 14.53 -15.16 -9.74
C THR A 208 14.50 -15.69 -11.17
N ALA A 209 14.27 -14.84 -12.16
CA ALA A 209 14.41 -15.19 -13.57
C ALA A 209 15.89 -15.34 -13.90
N GLY A 210 16.42 -16.53 -13.60
CA GLY A 210 17.49 -17.09 -14.42
C GLY A 210 16.98 -17.13 -15.85
N VAL A 211 17.61 -16.32 -16.71
CA VAL A 211 17.61 -16.60 -18.15
C VAL A 211 18.21 -18.01 -18.30
N PRO A 212 17.56 -18.94 -19.03
CA PRO A 212 18.18 -20.22 -19.34
C PRO A 212 19.52 -20.06 -20.07
#